data_AF-A0A926V8J2-F1
#
_entry.id   AF-A0A926V8J2-F1
#
_cell.length_a   1.000
_cell.length_b   1.000
_cell.length_c   1.000
_cell.angle_alpha   90.00
_cell.angle_beta   90.00
_cell.angle_gamma   90.00
#
_symmetry.space_group_name_H-M   'P 1'
#
loop_
_entity.id
_entity.type
_entity.pdbx_description
1 polymer ?
#
loop_
_entity_poly.entity_id
_entity_poly.type
_entity_poly.pdbx_seq_one_letter_code
_entity_poly.pdbx_strand_id
1 'polypeptide(L)'
;MDVNVALEFTENLIFNQTGKHLSDLERDIFIGSWQQKTYEEIYPSNPEYVEKYVGYKFWQKLSAALGEKVTKKMFRGALERAFSQTSSVTEGSPAIPIPSEQRVFISYQHQKPDIQLAQALKEAIAAEGYSVFLNPDPPADSAKDWLTRLNTHLSRCHYFLVLLSPQAVFSEMVLEELRRVKELQELQGNQIPTVLAIQINCPPNMPLNVELQNYLSTAHQWSWRSPQDTHFIIKDILTTLGSDSTNSSHLLPAPSCSPPPPLPYSPAPLPPYPVADPEVPQGQVRLDSPFYVERSPYEAQCYREIMEPGTLIRIKAPRQMGKTSLMSRILERSRERGLLTVPLSFQHADKAVFENLNHLLQWFCGRIARRLHLPYSVEHVWSDTYGSKDNCTAYFEDCLLSEIETPLVLALDEVDRVFQYPKIADDFFGLLRAWYEEAGYGSSDSQLWEKLRLIVVHSTEVYIPLDVNQSPFNVGLPIELSEFSAAQVHDLSLRHGLNWSSREVEQLMQMVGGHPYLVRVALYHIAQQQLTLDKLLETAPTEAGVYGDHLRRHLWNLQNHPDLATAFQRVVTTDEPVELASMLAFKLHSLGLVELMGNEVISRFQLYQRYFRDRILN
;
A
#
# COMPACT_ATOMS: atom_id res chain seq x y z
N MET A 1 -30.76 18.85 -19.43
CA MET A 1 -29.93 17.70 -18.99
C MET A 1 -29.35 17.98 -17.61
N ASP A 2 -29.34 17.00 -16.70
CA ASP A 2 -28.68 17.12 -15.38
C ASP A 2 -27.16 17.23 -15.53
N VAL A 3 -26.46 17.94 -14.63
CA VAL A 3 -25.01 18.18 -14.77
C VAL A 3 -24.18 16.91 -14.63
N ASN A 4 -24.58 15.97 -13.78
CA ASN A 4 -23.86 14.71 -13.58
C ASN A 4 -24.06 13.79 -14.79
N VAL A 5 -25.29 13.74 -15.32
CA VAL A 5 -25.61 13.03 -16.57
C VAL A 5 -24.85 13.63 -17.76
N ALA A 6 -24.76 14.96 -17.82
CA ALA A 6 -24.00 15.65 -18.86
C ALA A 6 -22.49 15.38 -18.77
N LEU A 7 -21.96 15.32 -17.54
CA LEU A 7 -20.56 15.04 -17.27
C LEU A 7 -20.21 13.60 -17.65
N GLU A 8 -21.03 12.63 -17.22
CA GLU A 8 -20.85 11.21 -17.55
C GLU A 8 -20.91 10.97 -19.07
N PHE A 9 -21.86 11.60 -19.76
CA PHE A 9 -21.92 11.55 -21.22
C PHE A 9 -20.66 12.15 -21.86
N THR A 10 -20.20 13.30 -21.37
CA THR A 10 -18.99 13.97 -21.87
C THR A 10 -17.74 13.14 -21.63
N GLU A 11 -17.63 12.49 -20.47
CA GLU A 11 -16.53 11.58 -20.14
C GLU A 11 -16.49 10.40 -21.09
N ASN A 12 -17.61 9.72 -21.31
CA ASN A 12 -17.69 8.58 -22.23
C ASN A 12 -17.35 8.99 -23.66
N LEU A 13 -17.78 10.18 -24.09
CA LEU A 13 -17.56 10.69 -25.44
C LEU A 13 -16.08 11.03 -25.68
N ILE A 14 -15.42 11.67 -24.71
CA ILE A 14 -13.98 11.97 -24.78
C ILE A 14 -13.14 10.70 -24.60
N PHE A 15 -13.55 9.77 -23.74
CA PHE A 15 -12.88 8.49 -23.55
C PHE A 15 -12.90 7.64 -24.82
N ASN A 16 -14.05 7.54 -25.50
CA ASN A 16 -14.17 6.80 -26.75
C ASN A 16 -13.28 7.35 -27.87
N GLN A 17 -13.00 8.65 -27.88
CA GLN A 17 -12.14 9.27 -28.89
C GLN A 17 -10.65 9.27 -28.52
N THR A 18 -10.32 9.44 -27.24
CA THR A 18 -8.94 9.70 -26.79
C THR A 18 -8.32 8.61 -25.93
N GLY A 19 -9.12 7.63 -25.47
CA GLY A 19 -8.73 6.59 -24.52
C GLY A 19 -8.39 7.12 -23.11
N LYS A 20 -8.68 8.39 -22.82
CA LYS A 20 -8.37 9.06 -21.55
C LYS A 20 -9.62 9.68 -20.94
N HIS A 21 -9.76 9.57 -19.63
CA HIS A 21 -10.80 10.31 -18.89
C HIS A 21 -10.42 11.78 -18.73
N LEU A 22 -11.41 12.61 -18.38
CA LEU A 22 -11.18 13.99 -18.00
C LEU A 22 -10.30 14.05 -16.74
N SER A 23 -9.34 14.96 -16.74
CA SER A 23 -8.62 15.32 -15.51
C SER A 23 -9.55 16.04 -14.54
N ASP A 24 -9.21 16.03 -13.25
CA ASP A 24 -10.05 16.66 -12.21
C ASP A 24 -10.27 18.16 -12.49
N LEU A 25 -9.26 18.85 -13.00
CA LEU A 25 -9.37 20.25 -13.41
C LEU A 25 -10.27 20.43 -14.65
N GLU A 26 -10.30 19.48 -15.60
CA GLU A 26 -11.24 19.52 -16.73
C GLU A 26 -12.68 19.25 -16.29
N ARG A 27 -12.88 18.37 -15.29
CA ARG A 27 -14.19 18.13 -14.64
C ARG A 27 -14.68 19.39 -13.94
N ASP A 28 -13.82 20.05 -13.16
CA ASP A 28 -14.14 21.30 -12.48
C ASP A 28 -14.48 22.42 -13.47
N ILE A 29 -13.73 22.52 -14.58
CA ILE A 29 -14.05 23.44 -15.68
C ILE A 29 -15.41 23.13 -16.29
N PHE A 30 -15.73 21.85 -16.51
CA PHE A 30 -17.03 21.44 -17.07
C PHE A 30 -18.18 21.80 -16.12
N ILE A 31 -18.12 21.36 -14.86
CA ILE A 31 -19.15 21.59 -13.85
C ILE A 31 -19.32 23.09 -13.60
N GLY A 32 -18.22 23.80 -13.38
CA GLY A 32 -18.22 25.24 -13.17
C GLY A 32 -18.79 26.01 -14.36
N SER A 33 -18.44 25.61 -15.59
CA SER A 33 -19.00 26.20 -16.80
C SER A 33 -20.49 25.87 -16.97
N TRP A 34 -20.95 24.69 -16.52
CA TRP A 34 -22.36 24.29 -16.56
C TRP A 34 -23.21 25.12 -15.60
N GLN A 35 -22.61 25.53 -14.48
CA GLN A 35 -23.17 26.43 -13.47
C GLN A 35 -22.98 27.92 -13.81
N GLN A 36 -22.48 28.27 -15.01
CA GLN A 36 -22.23 29.64 -15.47
C GLN A 36 -21.16 30.42 -14.68
N LYS A 37 -20.26 29.74 -13.96
CA LYS A 37 -19.17 30.38 -13.21
C LYS A 37 -18.06 30.90 -14.13
N THR A 38 -17.37 31.98 -13.74
CA THR A 38 -16.17 32.49 -14.43
C THR A 38 -14.95 31.59 -14.16
N TYR A 39 -13.86 31.72 -14.92
CA TYR A 39 -12.65 30.92 -14.62
C TYR A 39 -12.00 31.33 -13.28
N GLU A 40 -12.17 32.60 -12.89
CA GLU A 40 -11.77 33.13 -11.58
C GLU A 40 -12.50 32.45 -10.42
N GLU A 41 -13.79 32.15 -10.60
CA GLU A 41 -14.61 31.46 -9.59
C GLU A 41 -14.36 29.94 -9.55
N ILE A 42 -13.92 29.34 -10.67
CA ILE A 42 -13.64 27.90 -10.77
C ILE A 42 -12.26 27.58 -10.18
N TYR A 43 -11.27 28.46 -10.42
CA TYR A 43 -9.90 28.23 -9.98
C TYR A 43 -9.20 29.55 -9.59
N PRO A 44 -9.45 30.06 -8.36
CA PRO A 44 -8.98 31.38 -7.91
C PRO A 44 -7.45 31.52 -7.85
N SER A 45 -6.75 30.41 -7.64
CA SER A 45 -5.29 30.36 -7.46
C SER A 45 -4.49 30.74 -8.72
N ASN A 46 -5.02 30.48 -9.93
CA ASN A 46 -4.39 30.89 -11.20
C ASN A 46 -5.39 30.84 -12.38
N PRO A 47 -6.32 31.81 -12.47
CA PRO A 47 -7.39 31.78 -13.47
C PRO A 47 -6.89 31.94 -14.92
N GLU A 48 -5.79 32.68 -15.11
CA GLU A 48 -5.22 32.93 -16.44
C GLU A 48 -4.61 31.65 -17.05
N TYR A 49 -4.00 30.78 -16.21
CA TYR A 49 -3.53 29.47 -16.64
C TYR A 49 -4.68 28.55 -17.09
N VAL A 50 -5.76 28.53 -16.31
CA VAL A 50 -6.93 27.70 -16.61
C VAL A 50 -7.60 28.17 -17.90
N GLU A 51 -7.78 29.48 -18.09
CA GLU A 51 -8.40 30.01 -19.31
C GLU A 51 -7.56 29.74 -20.56
N LYS A 52 -6.25 30.01 -20.51
CA LYS A 52 -5.37 29.95 -21.69
C LYS A 52 -4.90 28.54 -22.05
N TYR A 53 -4.75 27.64 -21.10
CA TYR A 53 -4.11 26.33 -21.34
C TYR A 53 -5.05 25.15 -21.13
N VAL A 54 -5.74 25.08 -19.98
CA VAL A 54 -6.53 23.90 -19.62
C VAL A 54 -7.92 23.95 -20.25
N GLY A 55 -8.66 25.04 -20.03
CA GLY A 55 -9.97 25.28 -20.61
C GLY A 55 -9.92 25.32 -22.13
N TYR A 56 -8.95 26.03 -22.71
CA TYR A 56 -8.76 26.07 -24.16
C TYR A 56 -8.59 24.67 -24.77
N LYS A 57 -7.69 23.84 -24.21
CA LYS A 57 -7.48 22.46 -24.68
C LYS A 57 -8.72 21.59 -24.45
N PHE A 58 -9.40 21.75 -23.33
CA PHE A 58 -10.64 21.03 -23.03
C PHE A 58 -11.72 21.30 -24.08
N TRP A 59 -11.99 22.56 -24.42
CA TRP A 59 -12.99 22.90 -25.44
C TRP A 59 -12.59 22.42 -26.84
N GLN A 60 -11.29 22.37 -27.16
CA GLN A 60 -10.81 21.76 -28.40
C GLN A 60 -11.07 20.25 -28.44
N LYS A 61 -10.77 19.53 -27.35
CA LYS A 61 -11.09 18.10 -27.23
C LYS A 61 -12.58 17.86 -27.41
N LEU A 62 -13.41 18.62 -26.71
CA LEU A 62 -14.87 18.49 -26.81
C LEU A 62 -15.40 18.84 -28.22
N SER A 63 -14.79 19.82 -28.89
CA SER A 63 -15.12 20.15 -30.29
C SER A 63 -14.76 19.01 -31.24
N ALA A 64 -13.59 18.40 -31.07
CA ALA A 64 -13.15 17.26 -31.86
C ALA A 64 -14.07 16.04 -31.63
N ALA A 65 -14.53 15.87 -30.40
CA ALA A 65 -15.35 14.74 -29.98
C ALA A 65 -16.79 14.87 -30.50
N LEU A 66 -17.35 16.08 -30.49
CA LEU A 66 -18.70 16.36 -30.98
C LEU A 66 -18.76 16.64 -32.49
N GLY A 67 -17.62 16.80 -33.17
CA GLY A 67 -17.56 17.12 -34.60
C GLY A 67 -18.05 18.53 -34.96
N GLU A 68 -18.29 19.39 -33.97
CA GLU A 68 -18.69 20.79 -34.15
C GLU A 68 -17.88 21.72 -33.24
N LYS A 69 -17.82 23.02 -33.57
CA LYS A 69 -17.06 23.98 -32.77
C LYS A 69 -17.76 24.28 -31.45
N VAL A 70 -17.14 23.88 -30.34
CA VAL A 70 -17.65 24.03 -28.98
C VAL A 70 -16.90 25.13 -28.24
N THR A 71 -17.63 25.97 -27.51
CA THR A 71 -17.08 26.99 -26.62
C THR A 71 -17.80 26.98 -25.27
N LYS A 72 -17.20 27.55 -24.23
CA LYS A 72 -17.79 27.67 -22.88
C LYS A 72 -19.23 28.22 -22.86
N LYS A 73 -19.64 29.04 -23.83
CA LYS A 73 -21.00 29.58 -23.92
C LYS A 73 -21.99 28.68 -24.67
N MET A 74 -21.51 27.79 -25.53
CA MET A 74 -22.35 27.03 -26.48
C MET A 74 -22.34 25.52 -26.23
N PHE A 75 -21.46 25.02 -25.37
CA PHE A 75 -21.25 23.58 -25.15
C PHE A 75 -22.48 22.85 -24.61
N ARG A 76 -23.31 23.50 -23.78
CA ARG A 76 -24.54 22.89 -23.28
C ARG A 76 -25.51 22.52 -24.41
N GLY A 77 -25.71 23.43 -25.36
CA GLY A 77 -26.56 23.17 -26.52
C GLY A 77 -25.97 22.13 -27.47
N ALA A 78 -24.63 22.10 -27.61
CA ALA A 78 -23.92 21.08 -28.37
C ALA A 78 -24.11 19.67 -27.79
N LEU A 79 -23.96 19.55 -26.48
CA LEU A 79 -24.14 18.31 -25.74
C LEU A 79 -25.59 17.83 -25.76
N GLU A 80 -26.57 18.72 -25.54
CA GLU A 80 -27.99 18.33 -25.58
C GLU A 80 -28.42 17.86 -26.99
N ARG A 81 -27.87 18.45 -28.06
CA ARG A 81 -28.07 17.96 -29.44
C ARG A 81 -27.45 16.59 -29.66
N ALA A 82 -26.19 16.39 -29.28
CA ALA A 82 -25.50 15.12 -29.42
C ALA A 82 -26.18 14.01 -28.61
N PHE A 83 -26.62 14.32 -27.39
CA PHE A 83 -27.36 13.40 -26.53
C PHE A 83 -28.70 13.00 -27.17
N SER A 84 -29.40 13.95 -27.79
CA SER A 84 -30.67 13.69 -28.50
C SER A 84 -30.48 12.87 -29.77
N GLN A 85 -29.38 13.10 -30.53
CA GLN A 85 -29.03 12.33 -31.72
C GLN A 85 -28.61 10.88 -31.39
N THR A 86 -27.95 10.69 -30.24
CA THR A 86 -27.58 9.36 -29.73
C THR A 86 -28.84 8.58 -29.28
N SER A 87 -29.87 9.30 -28.83
CA SER A 87 -31.16 8.72 -28.40
C SER A 87 -32.10 8.39 -29.57
N SER A 88 -31.89 8.95 -30.78
CA SER A 88 -32.76 8.75 -31.95
C SER A 88 -32.31 7.65 -32.92
N VAL A 89 -31.23 6.92 -32.64
CA VAL A 89 -30.69 5.83 -33.51
C VAL A 89 -31.00 4.42 -32.97
N THR A 90 -31.67 4.30 -31.83
CA THR A 90 -32.04 3.01 -31.22
C THR A 90 -33.55 2.81 -31.14
N GLU A 91 -34.24 2.78 -32.28
CA GLU A 91 -35.54 2.13 -32.42
C GLU A 91 -35.48 1.15 -33.59
N GLY A 92 -35.29 -0.15 -33.29
CA GLY A 92 -35.30 -1.19 -34.32
C GLY A 92 -34.25 -2.29 -34.17
N SER A 93 -34.13 -2.92 -33.00
CA SER A 93 -33.62 -4.30 -32.84
C SER A 93 -33.97 -4.79 -31.44
N PRO A 94 -34.25 -6.10 -31.27
CA PRO A 94 -34.91 -6.61 -30.08
C PRO A 94 -34.03 -6.33 -28.86
N ALA A 95 -34.68 -5.94 -27.76
CA ALA A 95 -34.06 -5.82 -26.46
C ALA A 95 -33.31 -7.13 -26.15
N ILE A 96 -31.99 -7.08 -26.25
CA ILE A 96 -31.13 -8.05 -25.59
C ILE A 96 -31.30 -7.72 -24.11
N PRO A 97 -31.84 -8.62 -23.28
CA PRO A 97 -31.78 -8.44 -21.85
C PRO A 97 -30.30 -8.41 -21.51
N ILE A 98 -29.78 -7.32 -20.93
CA ILE A 98 -28.46 -7.37 -20.30
C ILE A 98 -28.62 -8.37 -19.15
N PRO A 99 -28.02 -9.56 -19.21
CA PRO A 99 -27.99 -10.43 -18.05
C PRO A 99 -27.13 -9.71 -17.02
N SER A 100 -27.54 -9.76 -15.76
CA SER A 100 -26.70 -9.46 -14.61
C SER A 100 -25.54 -10.47 -14.58
N GLU A 101 -24.54 -10.32 -15.46
CA GLU A 101 -23.33 -11.12 -15.41
C GLU A 101 -22.50 -10.65 -14.22
N GLN A 102 -22.72 -11.28 -13.07
CA GLN A 102 -21.86 -11.11 -11.91
C GLN A 102 -20.46 -11.62 -12.28
N ARG A 103 -19.46 -10.77 -11.99
CA ARG A 103 -18.06 -11.00 -12.39
C ARG A 103 -17.23 -11.40 -11.18
N VAL A 104 -16.49 -12.49 -11.31
CA VAL A 104 -15.62 -13.03 -10.25
C VAL A 104 -14.17 -12.91 -10.71
N PHE A 105 -13.33 -12.28 -9.88
CA PHE A 105 -11.88 -12.29 -10.08
C PHE A 105 -11.24 -13.26 -9.08
N ILE A 106 -10.38 -14.16 -9.56
CA ILE A 106 -9.66 -15.13 -8.73
C ILE A 106 -8.17 -14.76 -8.70
N SER A 107 -7.69 -14.31 -7.54
CA SER A 107 -6.27 -14.07 -7.26
C SER A 107 -5.62 -15.33 -6.67
N TYR A 108 -4.46 -15.73 -7.22
CA TYR A 108 -3.75 -16.95 -6.83
C TYR A 108 -2.26 -16.85 -7.21
N GLN A 109 -1.42 -17.70 -6.60
CA GLN A 109 -0.02 -17.86 -6.98
C GLN A 109 0.13 -18.91 -8.09
N HIS A 110 1.06 -18.70 -9.03
CA HIS A 110 1.29 -19.59 -10.17
C HIS A 110 2.12 -20.82 -9.78
N GLN A 111 1.66 -21.55 -8.76
CA GLN A 111 2.27 -22.78 -8.28
C GLN A 111 1.22 -23.84 -7.95
N LYS A 112 1.66 -25.09 -7.73
CA LYS A 112 0.77 -26.14 -7.21
C LYS A 112 0.72 -26.04 -5.68
N PRO A 113 -0.45 -26.23 -5.05
CA PRO A 113 -1.74 -26.64 -5.63
C PRO A 113 -2.62 -25.47 -6.12
N ASP A 114 -2.23 -24.22 -5.90
CA ASP A 114 -3.00 -23.00 -6.16
C ASP A 114 -3.57 -22.94 -7.60
N ILE A 115 -2.75 -23.20 -8.64
CA ILE A 115 -3.19 -23.25 -10.04
C ILE A 115 -4.32 -24.27 -10.25
N GLN A 116 -4.21 -25.45 -9.65
CA GLN A 116 -5.19 -26.53 -9.86
C GLN A 116 -6.53 -26.17 -9.21
N LEU A 117 -6.48 -25.60 -8.02
CA LEU A 117 -7.67 -25.13 -7.33
C LEU A 117 -8.32 -23.94 -8.05
N ALA A 118 -7.52 -22.97 -8.52
CA ALA A 118 -8.00 -21.83 -9.29
C ALA A 118 -8.70 -22.25 -10.59
N GLN A 119 -8.14 -23.22 -11.31
CA GLN A 119 -8.75 -23.78 -12.52
C GLN A 119 -10.07 -24.50 -12.22
N ALA A 120 -10.11 -25.35 -11.19
CA ALA A 120 -11.33 -26.04 -10.78
C ALA A 120 -12.44 -25.06 -10.37
N LEU A 121 -12.10 -24.01 -9.63
CA LEU A 121 -13.03 -22.94 -9.25
C LEU A 121 -13.53 -22.17 -10.46
N LYS A 122 -12.64 -21.84 -11.40
CA LYS A 122 -13.03 -21.16 -12.64
C LYS A 122 -14.06 -21.96 -13.42
N GLU A 123 -13.81 -23.25 -13.64
CA GLU A 123 -14.71 -24.13 -14.39
C GLU A 123 -16.08 -24.24 -13.71
N ALA A 124 -16.10 -24.44 -12.39
CA ALA A 124 -17.35 -24.58 -11.64
C ALA A 124 -18.15 -23.28 -11.57
N ILE A 125 -17.50 -22.14 -11.31
CA ILE A 125 -18.18 -20.85 -11.21
C ILE A 125 -18.68 -20.39 -12.59
N ALA A 126 -17.91 -20.63 -13.65
CA ALA A 126 -18.34 -20.33 -15.02
C ALA A 126 -19.52 -21.20 -15.48
N ALA A 127 -19.63 -22.44 -14.99
CA ALA A 127 -20.75 -23.31 -15.30
C ALA A 127 -22.10 -22.79 -14.77
N GLU A 128 -22.08 -21.99 -13.71
CA GLU A 128 -23.26 -21.32 -13.12
C GLU A 128 -23.58 -19.96 -13.78
N GLY A 129 -22.90 -19.61 -14.88
CA GLY A 129 -23.18 -18.40 -15.66
C GLY A 129 -22.46 -17.13 -15.20
N TYR A 130 -21.50 -17.24 -14.28
CA TYR A 130 -20.67 -16.12 -13.85
C TYR A 130 -19.49 -15.89 -14.82
N SER A 131 -19.14 -14.62 -15.02
CA SER A 131 -17.97 -14.24 -15.81
C SER A 131 -16.71 -14.28 -14.92
N VAL A 132 -15.90 -15.34 -15.07
CA VAL A 132 -14.71 -15.57 -14.21
C VAL A 132 -13.41 -15.17 -14.89
N PHE A 133 -12.64 -14.34 -14.20
CA PHE A 133 -11.29 -13.94 -14.60
C PHE A 133 -10.29 -14.47 -13.58
N LEU A 134 -9.29 -15.21 -14.04
CA LEU A 134 -8.12 -15.56 -13.24
C LEU A 134 -7.12 -14.41 -13.29
N ASN A 135 -6.33 -14.23 -12.24
CA ASN A 135 -5.15 -13.36 -12.31
C ASN A 135 -4.33 -13.75 -13.55
N PRO A 136 -4.26 -12.88 -14.57
CA PRO A 136 -3.64 -13.25 -15.83
C PRO A 136 -2.13 -13.33 -15.65
N ASP A 137 -1.48 -14.33 -16.26
CA ASP A 137 -0.05 -14.27 -16.49
C ASP A 137 0.27 -13.01 -17.31
N PRO A 138 1.28 -12.21 -16.95
CA PRO A 138 1.78 -11.19 -17.85
C PRO A 138 2.31 -11.89 -19.11
N PRO A 139 1.75 -11.61 -20.31
CA PRO A 139 2.31 -12.16 -21.54
C PRO A 139 3.73 -11.65 -21.70
N ALA A 140 4.62 -12.50 -22.20
CA ALA A 140 6.05 -12.19 -22.36
C ALA A 140 6.30 -10.87 -23.13
N ASP A 141 5.35 -10.45 -23.97
CA ASP A 141 5.50 -9.34 -24.91
C ASP A 141 4.53 -8.14 -24.71
N SER A 142 3.70 -8.04 -23.66
CA SER A 142 2.98 -6.75 -23.42
C SER A 142 2.59 -6.47 -21.96
N ALA A 143 3.47 -5.75 -21.27
CA ALA A 143 3.27 -5.37 -19.88
C ALA A 143 2.15 -4.32 -19.69
N LYS A 144 1.99 -3.34 -20.61
CA LYS A 144 0.89 -2.36 -20.55
C LYS A 144 -0.50 -2.97 -20.74
N ASP A 145 -0.66 -3.88 -21.69
CA ASP A 145 -1.96 -4.51 -21.92
C ASP A 145 -2.36 -5.35 -20.72
N TRP A 146 -1.39 -6.00 -20.08
CA TRP A 146 -1.63 -6.79 -18.88
C TRP A 146 -2.17 -5.96 -17.72
N LEU A 147 -1.54 -4.84 -17.34
CA LEU A 147 -2.09 -4.00 -16.27
C LEU A 147 -3.41 -3.36 -16.66
N THR A 148 -3.56 -2.97 -17.93
CA THR A 148 -4.82 -2.40 -18.41
C THR A 148 -5.94 -3.42 -18.25
N ARG A 149 -5.68 -4.69 -18.60
CA ARG A 149 -6.61 -5.81 -18.37
C ARG A 149 -6.83 -6.06 -16.88
N LEU A 150 -5.78 -6.15 -16.07
CA LEU A 150 -5.88 -6.36 -14.63
C LEU A 150 -6.73 -5.27 -13.97
N ASN A 151 -6.41 -3.99 -14.17
CA ASN A 151 -7.21 -2.87 -13.64
C ASN A 151 -8.65 -2.87 -14.17
N THR A 152 -8.86 -3.25 -15.44
CA THR A 152 -10.22 -3.38 -16.00
C THR A 152 -11.01 -4.47 -15.29
N HIS A 153 -10.38 -5.61 -14.97
CA HIS A 153 -11.04 -6.69 -14.25
C HIS A 153 -11.27 -6.35 -12.78
N LEU A 154 -10.28 -5.76 -12.10
CA LEU A 154 -10.39 -5.34 -10.70
C LEU A 154 -11.48 -4.26 -10.51
N SER A 155 -11.57 -3.27 -11.41
CA SER A 155 -12.62 -2.23 -11.35
C SER A 155 -14.03 -2.75 -11.59
N ARG A 156 -14.18 -3.89 -12.28
CA ARG A 156 -15.48 -4.42 -12.70
C ARG A 156 -15.90 -5.71 -11.98
N CYS A 157 -15.07 -6.21 -11.06
CA CYS A 157 -15.37 -7.42 -10.31
C CYS A 157 -16.40 -7.13 -9.20
N HIS A 158 -17.33 -8.06 -8.99
CA HIS A 158 -18.32 -8.03 -7.91
C HIS A 158 -17.88 -8.92 -6.74
N TYR A 159 -17.14 -9.99 -7.06
CA TYR A 159 -16.51 -10.87 -6.09
C TYR A 159 -15.02 -10.94 -6.36
N PHE A 160 -14.22 -10.79 -5.31
CA PHE A 160 -12.77 -10.96 -5.36
C PHE A 160 -12.41 -12.18 -4.51
N LEU A 161 -12.05 -13.27 -5.17
CA LEU A 161 -11.70 -14.54 -4.55
C LEU A 161 -10.19 -14.68 -4.46
N VAL A 162 -9.63 -14.76 -3.26
CA VAL A 162 -8.19 -14.87 -3.02
C VAL A 162 -7.80 -16.26 -2.51
N LEU A 163 -6.87 -16.91 -3.20
CA LEU A 163 -6.25 -18.16 -2.79
C LEU A 163 -5.00 -17.85 -1.95
N LEU A 164 -5.06 -18.19 -0.67
CA LEU A 164 -4.03 -17.90 0.32
C LEU A 164 -3.30 -19.19 0.71
N SER A 165 -2.28 -19.57 -0.06
CA SER A 165 -1.27 -20.53 0.39
C SER A 165 -0.28 -19.87 1.38
N PRO A 166 0.51 -20.66 2.14
CA PRO A 166 1.56 -20.15 3.02
C PRO A 166 2.48 -19.10 2.41
N GLN A 167 2.68 -19.15 1.09
CA GLN A 167 3.48 -18.17 0.36
C GLN A 167 2.65 -16.95 -0.07
N ALA A 168 1.41 -17.15 -0.53
CA ALA A 168 0.53 -16.08 -1.00
C ALA A 168 0.13 -15.10 0.12
N VAL A 169 0.04 -15.55 1.37
CA VAL A 169 -0.24 -14.74 2.58
C VAL A 169 0.65 -13.50 2.70
N PHE A 170 1.85 -13.57 2.13
CA PHE A 170 2.84 -12.52 2.27
C PHE A 170 3.26 -11.90 0.93
N SER A 171 2.51 -12.21 -0.12
CA SER A 171 2.74 -11.67 -1.45
C SER A 171 2.46 -10.18 -1.49
N GLU A 172 3.42 -9.40 -1.96
CA GLU A 172 3.22 -7.95 -2.19
C GLU A 172 2.13 -7.70 -3.22
N MET A 173 2.05 -8.57 -4.24
CA MET A 173 1.06 -8.45 -5.29
C MET A 173 -0.37 -8.65 -4.76
N VAL A 174 -0.58 -9.68 -3.92
CA VAL A 174 -1.91 -9.94 -3.34
C VAL A 174 -2.39 -8.76 -2.50
N LEU A 175 -1.51 -8.17 -1.70
CA LEU A 175 -1.82 -6.97 -0.93
C LEU A 175 -2.12 -5.76 -1.84
N GLU A 176 -1.34 -5.58 -2.91
CA GLU A 176 -1.54 -4.47 -3.84
C GLU A 176 -2.85 -4.61 -4.65
N GLU A 177 -3.20 -5.83 -5.08
CA GLU A 177 -4.50 -6.12 -5.71
C GLU A 177 -5.66 -5.78 -4.77
N LEU A 178 -5.59 -6.20 -3.49
CA LEU A 178 -6.62 -5.89 -2.49
C LEU A 178 -6.73 -4.39 -2.21
N ARG A 179 -5.60 -3.66 -2.14
CA ARG A 179 -5.62 -2.19 -2.04
C ARG A 179 -6.30 -1.58 -3.26
N ARG A 180 -5.91 -2.02 -4.46
CA ARG A 180 -6.36 -1.42 -5.72
C ARG A 180 -7.85 -1.64 -5.98
N VAL A 181 -8.34 -2.86 -5.73
CA VAL A 181 -9.77 -3.19 -5.82
C VAL A 181 -10.59 -2.22 -4.95
N LYS A 182 -10.11 -1.97 -3.73
CA LYS A 182 -10.75 -1.06 -2.79
C LYS A 182 -10.70 0.40 -3.25
N GLU A 183 -9.55 0.88 -3.74
CA GLU A 183 -9.40 2.23 -4.28
C GLU A 183 -10.27 2.50 -5.51
N LEU A 184 -10.27 1.59 -6.48
CA LEU A 184 -10.96 1.78 -7.76
C LEU A 184 -12.47 1.90 -7.61
N GLN A 185 -13.06 1.12 -6.70
CA GLN A 185 -14.51 1.10 -6.53
C GLN A 185 -15.01 2.22 -5.64
N GLU A 186 -14.17 2.72 -4.72
CA GLU A 186 -14.45 3.93 -3.94
C GLU A 186 -14.45 5.20 -4.80
N LEU A 187 -13.50 5.32 -5.75
CA LEU A 187 -13.48 6.44 -6.69
C LEU A 187 -14.69 6.46 -7.64
N GLN A 188 -15.35 5.32 -7.84
CA GLN A 188 -16.49 5.15 -8.73
C GLN A 188 -17.86 5.20 -8.02
N GLY A 189 -17.88 5.31 -6.68
CA GLY A 189 -19.12 5.28 -5.90
C GLY A 189 -19.90 3.95 -5.98
N ASN A 190 -19.24 2.87 -6.42
CA ASN A 190 -19.83 1.55 -6.56
C ASN A 190 -19.67 0.71 -5.28
N GLN A 191 -20.45 -0.37 -5.18
CA GLN A 191 -20.40 -1.30 -4.06
C GLN A 191 -19.04 -2.06 -4.05
N ILE A 192 -18.33 -2.01 -2.92
CA ILE A 192 -17.06 -2.74 -2.68
C ILE A 192 -17.29 -4.24 -2.95
N PRO A 193 -16.37 -4.97 -3.59
CA PRO A 193 -16.65 -6.34 -3.97
C PRO A 193 -16.60 -7.22 -2.72
N THR A 194 -17.41 -8.27 -2.72
CA THR A 194 -17.36 -9.23 -1.62
C THR A 194 -16.05 -10.00 -1.72
N VAL A 195 -15.18 -9.83 -0.72
CA VAL A 195 -13.91 -10.55 -0.63
C VAL A 195 -14.19 -11.95 -0.08
N LEU A 196 -13.72 -12.94 -0.82
CA LEU A 196 -13.82 -14.36 -0.52
C LEU A 196 -12.41 -14.91 -0.41
N ALA A 197 -12.08 -15.70 0.61
CA ALA A 197 -10.72 -16.20 0.79
C ALA A 197 -10.68 -17.70 1.03
N ILE A 198 -9.73 -18.38 0.39
CA ILE A 198 -9.50 -19.81 0.58
C ILE A 198 -8.08 -20.01 1.10
N GLN A 199 -7.95 -20.44 2.34
CA GLN A 199 -6.66 -20.76 2.95
C GLN A 199 -6.22 -22.16 2.52
N ILE A 200 -5.13 -22.26 1.76
CA ILE A 200 -4.62 -23.49 1.17
C ILE A 200 -3.47 -23.99 2.05
N ASN A 201 -3.65 -25.08 2.79
CA ASN A 201 -2.60 -25.68 3.63
C ASN A 201 -1.95 -24.71 4.63
N CYS A 202 -2.67 -23.69 5.08
CA CYS A 202 -2.18 -22.76 6.09
C CYS A 202 -2.18 -23.38 7.49
N PRO A 203 -1.08 -23.24 8.27
CA PRO A 203 -1.08 -23.59 9.68
C PRO A 203 -2.11 -22.76 10.47
N PRO A 204 -2.77 -23.32 11.49
CA PRO A 204 -3.81 -22.63 12.26
C PRO A 204 -3.32 -21.38 13.01
N ASN A 205 -2.01 -21.23 13.25
CA ASN A 205 -1.39 -20.08 13.91
C ASN A 205 -0.40 -19.35 13.00
N MET A 206 -0.60 -19.38 11.68
CA MET A 206 0.27 -18.67 10.75
C MET A 206 0.18 -17.16 10.99
N PRO A 207 1.31 -16.46 11.23
CA PRO A 207 1.29 -15.01 11.34
C PRO A 207 0.88 -14.43 9.99
N LEU A 208 -0.28 -13.79 9.93
CA LEU A 208 -0.72 -13.05 8.76
C LEU A 208 -0.24 -11.60 8.88
N ASN A 209 0.08 -10.95 7.76
CA ASN A 209 0.28 -9.50 7.74
C ASN A 209 -0.98 -8.81 8.28
N VAL A 210 -0.82 -7.84 9.19
CA VAL A 210 -1.92 -7.06 9.80
C VAL A 210 -2.87 -6.49 8.75
N GLU A 211 -2.33 -5.99 7.63
CA GLU A 211 -3.15 -5.47 6.54
C GLU A 211 -4.02 -6.56 5.91
N LEU A 212 -3.43 -7.73 5.60
CA LEU A 212 -4.16 -8.88 5.10
C LEU A 212 -5.19 -9.38 6.14
N GLN A 213 -4.85 -9.37 7.43
CA GLN A 213 -5.79 -9.72 8.50
C GLN A 213 -7.00 -8.80 8.50
N ASN A 214 -6.81 -7.50 8.32
CA ASN A 214 -7.93 -6.54 8.26
C ASN A 214 -8.87 -6.88 7.08
N TYR A 215 -8.32 -7.19 5.90
CA TYR A 215 -9.11 -7.60 4.73
C TYR A 215 -9.83 -8.94 4.96
N LEU A 216 -9.17 -9.90 5.63
CA LEU A 216 -9.74 -11.22 5.86
C LEU A 216 -10.73 -11.27 7.01
N SER A 217 -10.62 -10.38 7.99
CA SER A 217 -11.50 -10.35 9.17
C SER A 217 -12.98 -10.15 8.82
N THR A 218 -13.24 -9.51 7.68
CA THR A 218 -14.59 -9.26 7.15
C THR A 218 -14.95 -10.19 5.98
N ALA A 219 -14.02 -11.01 5.50
CA ALA A 219 -14.21 -11.89 4.35
C ALA A 219 -14.80 -13.25 4.77
N HIS A 220 -15.55 -13.89 3.87
CA HIS A 220 -15.90 -15.30 4.02
C HIS A 220 -14.67 -16.16 3.73
N GLN A 221 -14.38 -17.11 4.62
CA GLN A 221 -13.13 -17.89 4.57
C GLN A 221 -13.40 -19.39 4.53
N TRP A 222 -12.68 -20.10 3.66
CA TRP A 222 -12.63 -21.56 3.59
C TRP A 222 -11.22 -22.07 3.88
N SER A 223 -11.12 -23.31 4.37
CA SER A 223 -9.84 -24.01 4.52
C SER A 223 -9.78 -25.18 3.55
N TRP A 224 -8.79 -25.19 2.67
CA TRP A 224 -8.49 -26.27 1.75
C TRP A 224 -7.21 -26.97 2.24
N ARG A 225 -7.29 -28.27 2.54
CA ARG A 225 -6.15 -29.08 3.01
C ARG A 225 -5.79 -30.18 2.02
N SER A 226 -6.72 -30.56 1.18
CA SER A 226 -6.56 -31.67 0.27
C SER A 226 -7.49 -31.55 -0.95
N PRO A 227 -7.19 -32.22 -2.08
CA PRO A 227 -8.06 -32.21 -3.26
C PRO A 227 -9.50 -32.66 -2.98
N GLN A 228 -9.74 -33.46 -1.94
CA GLN A 228 -11.07 -33.90 -1.51
C GLN A 228 -11.96 -32.73 -1.05
N ASP A 229 -11.36 -31.64 -0.53
CA ASP A 229 -12.09 -30.47 -0.03
C ASP A 229 -12.67 -29.63 -1.19
N THR A 230 -12.10 -29.75 -2.38
CA THR A 230 -12.43 -28.94 -3.57
C THR A 230 -13.92 -28.92 -3.89
N HIS A 231 -14.57 -30.09 -3.86
CA HIS A 231 -16.00 -30.19 -4.18
C HIS A 231 -16.88 -29.51 -3.12
N PHE A 232 -16.51 -29.60 -1.84
CA PHE A 232 -17.24 -28.93 -0.76
C PHE A 232 -17.10 -27.42 -0.85
N ILE A 233 -15.87 -26.93 -1.06
CA ILE A 233 -15.59 -25.50 -1.19
C ILE A 233 -16.28 -24.90 -2.42
N ILE A 234 -16.24 -25.58 -3.57
CA ILE A 234 -16.98 -25.15 -4.77
C ILE A 234 -18.47 -25.00 -4.46
N LYS A 235 -19.08 -26.01 -3.84
CA LYS A 235 -20.51 -25.98 -3.52
C LYS A 235 -20.85 -24.78 -2.61
N ASP A 236 -20.07 -24.56 -1.57
CA ASP A 236 -20.30 -23.48 -0.62
C ASP A 236 -20.08 -22.09 -1.25
N ILE A 237 -19.07 -21.95 -2.12
CA ILE A 237 -18.83 -20.71 -2.88
C ILE A 237 -20.03 -20.43 -3.79
N LEU A 238 -20.52 -21.41 -4.53
CA LEU A 238 -21.68 -21.23 -5.41
C LEU A 238 -22.92 -20.82 -4.61
N THR A 239 -23.14 -21.38 -3.42
CA THR A 239 -24.22 -20.92 -2.54
C THR A 239 -24.05 -19.49 -2.06
N THR A 240 -22.80 -19.08 -1.78
CA THR A 240 -22.45 -17.72 -1.33
C THR A 240 -22.62 -16.69 -2.46
N LEU A 241 -22.27 -17.08 -3.70
CA LEU A 241 -22.43 -16.24 -4.89
C LEU A 241 -23.91 -16.08 -5.29
N GLY A 242 -24.76 -17.07 -4.98
CA GLY A 242 -26.19 -17.09 -5.34
C GLY A 242 -27.14 -16.45 -4.32
N SER A 243 -26.71 -16.19 -3.08
CA SER A 243 -27.54 -15.54 -2.07
C SER A 243 -27.45 -14.02 -2.15
N ASP A 244 -28.40 -13.38 -2.83
CA ASP A 244 -28.63 -11.93 -2.70
C ASP A 244 -29.04 -11.60 -1.25
N SER A 245 -28.17 -10.92 -0.52
CA SER A 245 -28.42 -10.18 0.73
C SER A 245 -29.21 -10.92 1.83
N THR A 246 -28.50 -11.46 2.83
CA THR A 246 -28.69 -11.24 4.29
C THR A 246 -28.11 -12.41 5.08
N ASN A 247 -27.19 -12.09 6.00
CA ASN A 247 -26.76 -12.87 7.18
C ASN A 247 -27.02 -14.38 7.18
N SER A 248 -25.97 -15.19 7.02
CA SER A 248 -25.93 -16.55 7.57
C SER A 248 -24.50 -17.03 7.79
N SER A 249 -23.99 -16.79 9.00
CA SER A 249 -22.85 -17.52 9.56
C SER A 249 -23.26 -18.97 9.83
N HIS A 250 -22.95 -19.88 8.92
CA HIS A 250 -22.98 -21.32 9.19
C HIS A 250 -21.56 -21.85 9.35
N LEU A 251 -21.08 -21.85 10.59
CA LEU A 251 -19.94 -22.67 11.01
C LEU A 251 -20.38 -24.14 10.96
N LEU A 252 -19.69 -24.96 10.18
CA LEU A 252 -19.78 -26.41 10.29
C LEU A 252 -19.31 -26.85 11.70
N PRO A 253 -20.00 -27.79 12.37
CA PRO A 253 -19.59 -28.26 13.69
C PRO A 253 -18.28 -29.03 13.59
N ALA A 254 -17.30 -28.63 14.39
CA ALA A 254 -16.08 -29.40 14.59
C ALA A 254 -16.41 -30.79 15.18
N PRO A 255 -15.76 -31.87 14.71
CA PRO A 255 -15.91 -33.17 15.36
C PRO A 255 -15.34 -33.08 16.78
N SER A 256 -16.16 -33.43 17.76
CA SER A 256 -15.83 -33.50 19.18
C SER A 256 -14.77 -34.58 19.42
N CYS A 257 -13.52 -34.16 19.56
CA CYS A 257 -12.46 -35.00 20.13
C CYS A 257 -12.23 -34.60 21.59
N SER A 258 -12.50 -35.55 22.49
CA SER A 258 -12.21 -35.47 23.91
C SER A 258 -10.70 -35.23 24.14
N PRO A 259 -10.30 -34.45 25.16
CA PRO A 259 -8.88 -34.29 25.49
C PRO A 259 -8.32 -35.63 26.02
N PRO A 260 -7.11 -36.05 25.61
CA PRO A 260 -6.43 -37.16 26.25
C PRO A 260 -5.99 -36.76 27.67
N PRO A 261 -5.88 -37.72 28.60
CA PRO A 261 -5.49 -37.44 29.97
C PRO A 261 -4.05 -36.90 30.04
N PRO A 262 -3.73 -36.02 31.01
CA PRO A 262 -2.39 -35.50 31.18
C PRO A 262 -1.43 -36.62 31.58
N LEU A 263 -0.41 -36.86 30.75
CA LEU A 263 0.72 -37.70 31.15
C LEU A 263 1.64 -36.93 32.11
N PRO A 264 2.23 -37.60 33.11
CA PRO A 264 3.11 -36.96 34.08
C PRO A 264 4.39 -36.47 33.38
N TYR A 265 4.60 -35.14 33.39
CA TYR A 265 5.86 -34.52 32.99
C TYR A 265 6.97 -34.95 33.97
N SER A 266 8.00 -35.60 33.44
CA SER A 266 9.28 -35.81 34.11
C SER A 266 10.35 -34.98 33.38
N PRO A 267 11.16 -34.17 34.06
CA PRO A 267 12.15 -33.32 33.42
C PRO A 267 13.39 -34.15 33.06
N ALA A 268 13.39 -34.75 31.87
CA ALA A 268 14.62 -35.22 31.24
C ALA A 268 15.25 -34.06 30.45
N PRO A 269 16.59 -33.90 30.43
CA PRO A 269 17.25 -32.93 29.58
C PRO A 269 17.00 -33.32 28.11
N LEU A 270 16.30 -32.46 27.38
CA LEU A 270 16.08 -32.65 25.95
C LEU A 270 17.43 -32.55 25.21
N PRO A 271 17.72 -33.44 24.25
CA PRO A 271 18.84 -33.26 23.35
C PRO A 271 18.69 -31.93 22.58
N PRO A 272 19.79 -31.30 22.12
CA PRO A 272 19.70 -30.04 21.39
C PRO A 272 18.76 -30.20 20.20
N TYR A 273 17.75 -29.33 20.15
CA TYR A 273 16.80 -29.30 19.05
C TYR A 273 17.56 -29.13 17.72
N PRO A 274 17.12 -29.80 16.63
CA PRO A 274 17.62 -29.49 15.30
C PRO A 274 17.47 -27.99 15.05
N VAL A 275 18.48 -27.39 14.41
CA VAL A 275 18.50 -25.97 14.02
C VAL A 275 17.17 -25.65 13.35
N ALA A 276 16.36 -24.79 13.97
CA ALA A 276 15.06 -24.45 13.44
C ALA A 276 15.19 -23.87 12.03
N ASP A 277 14.23 -24.19 11.15
CA ASP A 277 14.16 -23.63 9.81
C ASP A 277 14.25 -22.10 9.86
N PRO A 278 14.97 -21.44 8.93
CA PRO A 278 15.12 -19.99 8.93
C PRO A 278 13.75 -19.30 8.88
N GLU A 279 13.62 -18.17 9.59
CA GLU A 279 12.40 -17.35 9.60
C GLU A 279 12.11 -16.82 8.19
N VAL A 280 10.86 -16.97 7.75
CA VAL A 280 10.39 -16.46 6.45
C VAL A 280 10.61 -14.95 6.38
N PRO A 281 11.28 -14.41 5.34
CA PRO A 281 11.78 -13.05 5.33
C PRO A 281 10.69 -12.04 4.93
N GLN A 282 9.70 -11.83 5.79
CA GLN A 282 8.54 -10.98 5.52
C GLN A 282 8.17 -10.10 6.70
N GLY A 283 7.61 -8.92 6.39
CA GLY A 283 7.16 -7.96 7.41
C GLY A 283 8.29 -7.44 8.29
N GLN A 284 7.93 -7.06 9.51
CA GLN A 284 8.87 -6.59 10.53
C GLN A 284 9.69 -7.76 11.10
N VAL A 285 11.01 -7.59 11.19
CA VAL A 285 11.89 -8.55 11.88
C VAL A 285 11.66 -8.47 13.38
N ARG A 286 11.26 -9.59 13.99
CA ARG A 286 10.97 -9.71 15.42
C ARG A 286 12.17 -9.29 16.28
N LEU A 287 11.90 -8.92 17.53
CA LEU A 287 12.94 -8.49 18.49
C LEU A 287 13.90 -9.64 18.84
N ASP A 288 13.39 -10.86 18.94
CA ASP A 288 14.13 -12.09 19.25
C ASP A 288 14.74 -12.77 18.01
N SER A 289 14.51 -12.23 16.81
CA SER A 289 14.99 -12.84 15.57
C SER A 289 16.52 -12.76 15.47
N PRO A 290 17.21 -13.89 15.24
CA PRO A 290 18.66 -13.89 15.04
C PRO A 290 19.07 -13.25 13.71
N PHE A 291 18.11 -12.94 12.83
CA PHE A 291 18.37 -12.43 11.50
C PHE A 291 18.27 -10.90 11.39
N TYR A 292 18.20 -10.19 12.52
CA TYR A 292 18.35 -8.74 12.52
C TYR A 292 19.80 -8.32 12.49
N VAL A 293 20.11 -7.41 11.57
CA VAL A 293 21.41 -6.74 11.50
C VAL A 293 21.26 -5.32 12.02
N GLU A 294 22.12 -4.98 12.97
CA GLU A 294 22.19 -3.65 13.58
C GLU A 294 22.47 -2.57 12.53
N ARG A 295 21.73 -1.45 12.63
CA ARG A 295 21.85 -0.31 11.70
C ARG A 295 22.85 0.72 12.19
N SER A 296 24.10 0.33 12.38
CA SER A 296 25.16 1.24 12.80
C SER A 296 25.53 2.25 11.69
N PRO A 297 25.75 3.55 12.02
CA PRO A 297 25.68 4.17 13.34
C PRO A 297 24.28 4.70 13.72
N TYR A 298 23.31 4.65 12.80
CA TYR A 298 21.99 5.25 12.94
C TYR A 298 21.19 4.72 14.14
N GLU A 299 21.28 3.42 14.41
CA GLU A 299 20.58 2.79 15.54
C GLU A 299 21.09 3.33 16.90
N ALA A 300 22.41 3.45 17.04
CA ALA A 300 23.02 4.06 18.23
C ALA A 300 22.68 5.55 18.36
N GLN A 301 22.53 6.27 17.25
CA GLN A 301 22.04 7.66 17.26
C GLN A 301 20.59 7.71 17.77
N CYS A 302 19.70 6.86 17.25
CA CYS A 302 18.32 6.77 17.72
C CYS A 302 18.23 6.49 19.22
N TYR A 303 19.05 5.57 19.74
CA TYR A 303 19.05 5.25 21.17
C TYR A 303 19.52 6.39 22.07
N ARG A 304 20.41 7.27 21.58
CA ARG A 304 20.80 8.47 22.32
C ARG A 304 19.71 9.53 22.22
N GLU A 305 19.27 9.81 21.00
CA GLU A 305 18.31 10.86 20.71
C GLU A 305 16.99 10.64 21.44
N ILE A 306 16.47 9.39 21.46
CA ILE A 306 15.20 9.09 22.12
C ILE A 306 15.24 9.28 23.63
N MET A 307 16.42 9.51 24.23
CA MET A 307 16.55 9.83 25.65
C MET A 307 16.36 11.31 25.95
N GLU A 308 16.51 12.18 24.96
CA GLU A 308 16.35 13.63 25.10
C GLU A 308 14.86 14.01 25.30
N PRO A 309 14.55 14.99 26.17
CA PRO A 309 13.19 15.51 26.32
C PRO A 309 12.64 16.10 25.02
N GLY A 310 11.35 15.91 24.75
CA GLY A 310 10.68 16.56 23.61
C GLY A 310 11.13 16.13 22.22
N THR A 311 12.00 15.11 22.10
CA THR A 311 12.65 14.78 20.82
C THR A 311 11.69 14.26 19.76
N LEU A 312 12.06 14.44 18.50
CA LEU A 312 11.40 13.87 17.33
C LEU A 312 12.42 13.17 16.44
N ILE A 313 12.25 11.86 16.24
CA ILE A 313 13.07 11.04 15.34
C ILE A 313 12.25 10.71 14.10
N ARG A 314 12.83 10.90 12.91
CA ARG A 314 12.18 10.58 11.64
C ARG A 314 12.93 9.48 10.92
N ILE A 315 12.28 8.34 10.74
CA ILE A 315 12.85 7.21 10.01
C ILE A 315 12.24 7.17 8.62
N LYS A 316 13.07 7.38 7.59
CA LYS A 316 12.67 7.36 6.19
C LYS A 316 13.54 6.41 5.37
N ALA A 317 12.91 5.75 4.41
CA ALA A 317 13.53 4.90 3.38
C ALA A 317 12.42 4.34 2.47
N PRO A 318 12.76 3.75 1.31
CA PRO A 318 11.83 2.94 0.55
C PRO A 318 11.20 1.81 1.38
N ARG A 319 10.13 1.19 0.87
CA ARG A 319 9.53 0.03 1.55
C ARG A 319 10.56 -1.08 1.75
N GLN A 320 10.35 -1.91 2.77
CA GLN A 320 11.16 -3.11 3.04
C GLN A 320 12.65 -2.87 3.37
N MET A 321 13.03 -1.62 3.66
CA MET A 321 14.37 -1.28 4.16
C MET A 321 14.55 -1.50 5.67
N GLY A 322 13.54 -1.99 6.39
CA GLY A 322 13.63 -2.31 7.83
C GLY A 322 13.25 -1.18 8.78
N LYS A 323 12.49 -0.17 8.32
CA LYS A 323 12.06 0.98 9.12
C LYS A 323 11.30 0.61 10.40
N THR A 324 10.22 -0.15 10.28
CA THR A 324 9.42 -0.68 11.40
C THR A 324 10.25 -1.58 12.32
N SER A 325 11.23 -2.31 11.75
CA SER A 325 12.15 -3.14 12.55
C SER A 325 13.06 -2.30 13.44
N LEU A 326 13.60 -1.18 12.94
CA LEU A 326 14.35 -0.23 13.76
C LEU A 326 13.46 0.44 14.81
N MET A 327 12.28 0.95 14.41
CA MET A 327 11.32 1.56 15.33
C MET A 327 11.00 0.66 16.52
N SER A 328 10.72 -0.63 16.28
CA SER A 328 10.40 -1.58 17.35
C SER A 328 11.52 -1.77 18.37
N ARG A 329 12.78 -1.65 17.94
CA ARG A 329 13.96 -1.77 18.80
C ARG A 329 14.19 -0.51 19.61
N ILE A 330 13.93 0.66 19.02
CA ILE A 330 13.92 1.92 19.75
C ILE A 330 12.87 1.86 20.86
N LEU A 331 11.67 1.36 20.57
CA LEU A 331 10.62 1.19 21.57
C LEU A 331 11.02 0.18 22.66
N GLU A 332 11.56 -0.98 22.29
CA GLU A 332 12.02 -1.96 23.28
C GLU A 332 13.10 -1.38 24.19
N ARG A 333 14.11 -0.73 23.61
CA ARG A 333 15.17 -0.06 24.36
C ARG A 333 14.64 1.05 25.27
N SER A 334 13.60 1.76 24.84
CA SER A 334 12.94 2.78 25.65
C SER A 334 12.21 2.17 26.85
N ARG A 335 11.52 1.03 26.65
CA ARG A 335 10.89 0.27 27.74
C ARG A 335 11.92 -0.22 28.76
N GLU A 336 13.05 -0.76 28.31
CA GLU A 336 14.16 -1.18 29.18
C GLU A 336 14.70 -0.03 30.05
N ARG A 337 14.59 1.21 29.57
CA ARG A 337 14.99 2.44 30.27
C ARG A 337 13.88 3.04 31.14
N GLY A 338 12.72 2.39 31.23
CA GLY A 338 11.60 2.82 32.07
C GLY A 338 10.65 3.83 31.42
N LEU A 339 10.70 4.01 30.10
CA LEU A 339 9.76 4.88 29.39
C LEU A 339 8.47 4.15 28.99
N LEU A 340 7.37 4.90 28.93
CA LEU A 340 6.13 4.43 28.32
C LEU A 340 6.29 4.44 26.80
N THR A 341 5.75 3.43 26.13
CA THR A 341 5.86 3.31 24.67
C THR A 341 4.52 2.98 24.05
N VAL A 342 4.11 3.75 23.05
CA VAL A 342 2.87 3.52 22.30
C VAL A 342 3.21 3.42 20.81
N PRO A 343 3.22 2.21 20.23
CA PRO A 343 3.24 2.05 18.77
C PRO A 343 1.82 2.24 18.21
N LEU A 344 1.71 3.11 17.21
CA LEU A 344 0.48 3.39 16.47
C LEU A 344 0.77 3.29 14.97
N SER A 345 0.27 2.22 14.34
CA SER A 345 0.28 2.10 12.88
C SER A 345 -1.03 2.62 12.31
N PHE A 346 -0.93 3.47 11.30
CA PHE A 346 -2.08 4.00 10.56
C PHE A 346 -2.73 2.95 9.66
N GLN A 347 -2.16 1.75 9.46
CA GLN A 347 -2.87 0.65 8.79
C GLN A 347 -4.13 0.20 9.53
N HIS A 348 -4.21 0.42 10.86
CA HIS A 348 -5.41 0.07 11.63
C HIS A 348 -6.54 1.09 11.50
N ALA A 349 -6.32 2.23 10.85
CA ALA A 349 -7.36 3.22 10.63
C ALA A 349 -8.26 2.80 9.46
N ASP A 350 -9.55 2.70 9.73
CA ASP A 350 -10.57 2.56 8.71
C ASP A 350 -10.67 3.83 7.87
N LYS A 351 -11.25 3.75 6.68
CA LYS A 351 -11.36 4.92 5.80
C LYS A 351 -12.24 6.02 6.38
N ALA A 352 -13.25 5.66 7.16
CA ALA A 352 -14.09 6.63 7.88
C ALA A 352 -13.28 7.53 8.83
N VAL A 353 -12.13 7.05 9.32
CA VAL A 353 -11.20 7.84 10.15
C VAL A 353 -10.56 8.98 9.34
N PHE A 354 -10.40 8.80 8.03
CA PHE A 354 -9.79 9.79 7.14
C PHE A 354 -10.83 10.65 6.38
N GLU A 355 -12.09 10.65 6.78
CA GLU A 355 -13.11 11.53 6.19
C GLU A 355 -12.82 13.01 6.44
N ASN A 356 -12.35 13.33 7.64
CA ASN A 356 -11.97 14.67 8.05
C ASN A 356 -10.94 14.61 9.19
N LEU A 357 -10.25 15.73 9.43
CA LEU A 357 -9.24 15.85 10.48
C LEU A 357 -9.80 15.52 11.87
N ASN A 358 -11.05 15.90 12.15
CA ASN A 358 -11.68 15.69 13.44
C ASN A 358 -11.77 14.21 13.80
N HIS A 359 -12.28 13.38 12.88
CA HIS A 359 -12.37 11.93 13.05
C HIS A 359 -10.99 11.30 13.23
N LEU A 360 -9.99 11.76 12.47
CA LEU A 360 -8.62 11.28 12.59
C LEU A 360 -8.07 11.55 13.99
N LEU A 361 -8.20 12.78 14.48
CA LEU A 361 -7.62 13.18 15.77
C LEU A 361 -8.36 12.54 16.95
N GLN A 362 -9.69 12.35 16.86
CA GLN A 362 -10.46 11.59 17.86
C GLN A 362 -10.01 10.12 17.92
N TRP A 363 -9.89 9.47 16.75
CA TRP A 363 -9.36 8.11 16.66
C TRP A 363 -7.94 8.04 17.22
N PHE A 364 -7.07 8.98 16.84
CA PHE A 364 -5.69 9.06 17.29
C PHE A 364 -5.59 9.14 18.82
N CYS A 365 -6.30 10.08 19.44
CA CYS A 365 -6.38 10.25 20.90
C CYS A 365 -6.90 8.98 21.58
N GLY A 366 -8.01 8.42 21.08
CA GLY A 366 -8.63 7.22 21.65
C GLY A 366 -7.72 5.99 21.60
N ARG A 367 -6.97 5.82 20.51
CA ARG A 367 -6.01 4.71 20.36
C ARG A 367 -4.85 4.83 21.33
N ILE A 368 -4.35 6.04 21.56
CA ILE A 368 -3.25 6.29 22.51
C ILE A 368 -3.72 6.08 23.94
N ALA A 369 -4.84 6.69 24.34
CA ALA A 369 -5.41 6.54 25.67
C ALA A 369 -5.67 5.06 26.02
N ARG A 370 -6.27 4.30 25.08
CA ARG A 370 -6.49 2.86 25.24
C ARG A 370 -5.20 2.08 25.45
N ARG A 371 -4.12 2.43 24.75
CA ARG A 371 -2.81 1.76 24.87
C ARG A 371 -2.10 2.11 26.18
N LEU A 372 -2.37 3.28 26.74
CA LEU A 372 -1.87 3.72 28.05
C LEU A 372 -2.77 3.26 29.22
N HIS A 373 -3.87 2.57 28.93
CA HIS A 373 -4.88 2.20 29.93
C HIS A 373 -5.49 3.41 30.66
N LEU A 374 -5.55 4.56 29.99
CA LEU A 374 -6.17 5.78 30.49
C LEU A 374 -7.66 5.84 30.10
N PRO A 375 -8.49 6.58 30.85
CA PRO A 375 -9.90 6.77 30.53
C PRO A 375 -10.07 7.37 29.14
N TYR A 376 -11.07 6.88 28.39
CA TYR A 376 -11.45 7.50 27.13
C TYR A 376 -12.33 8.71 27.41
N SER A 377 -11.73 9.90 27.40
CA SER A 377 -12.40 11.16 27.77
C SER A 377 -12.63 12.10 26.58
N VAL A 378 -12.43 11.62 25.36
CA VAL A 378 -12.53 12.44 24.14
C VAL A 378 -13.89 13.16 24.10
N GLU A 379 -14.99 12.47 24.36
CA GLU A 379 -16.35 13.05 24.35
C GLU A 379 -16.57 14.20 25.34
N HIS A 380 -15.77 14.29 26.41
CA HIS A 380 -15.91 15.32 27.45
C HIS A 380 -15.03 16.54 27.18
N VAL A 381 -13.88 16.35 26.53
CA VAL A 381 -12.91 17.41 26.22
C VAL A 381 -13.18 18.05 24.87
N TRP A 382 -13.70 17.25 23.93
CA TRP A 382 -13.90 17.68 22.56
C TRP A 382 -15.08 18.66 22.45
N SER A 383 -14.80 19.91 22.07
CA SER A 383 -15.80 20.97 21.96
C SER A 383 -15.85 21.52 20.54
N ASP A 384 -17.06 21.79 20.05
CA ASP A 384 -17.29 22.49 18.78
C ASP A 384 -16.82 23.95 18.79
N THR A 385 -16.45 24.48 19.98
CA THR A 385 -15.95 25.85 20.14
C THR A 385 -14.51 26.02 19.65
N TYR A 386 -13.71 24.95 19.70
CA TYR A 386 -12.29 24.95 19.33
C TYR A 386 -12.05 24.18 18.03
N GLY A 387 -10.95 24.49 17.34
CA GLY A 387 -10.53 23.71 16.18
C GLY A 387 -10.10 22.29 16.59
N SER A 388 -10.21 21.31 15.68
CA SER A 388 -9.82 19.92 15.95
C SER A 388 -8.37 19.78 16.42
N LYS A 389 -7.46 20.66 15.97
CA LYS A 389 -6.06 20.72 16.42
C LYS A 389 -5.97 21.12 17.89
N ASP A 390 -6.66 22.18 18.29
CA ASP A 390 -6.68 22.67 19.67
C ASP A 390 -7.33 21.65 20.62
N ASN A 391 -8.44 21.02 20.19
CA ASN A 391 -9.08 19.93 20.95
C ASN A 391 -8.11 18.74 21.18
N CYS A 392 -7.33 18.38 20.16
CA CYS A 392 -6.34 17.32 20.26
C CYS A 392 -5.18 17.71 21.19
N THR A 393 -4.66 18.93 21.07
CA THR A 393 -3.62 19.47 21.96
C THR A 393 -4.09 19.47 23.41
N ALA A 394 -5.27 20.03 23.70
CA ALA A 394 -5.86 20.04 25.05
C ALA A 394 -6.07 18.62 25.60
N TYR A 395 -6.48 17.66 24.75
CA TYR A 395 -6.57 16.26 25.18
C TYR A 395 -5.21 15.68 25.60
N PHE A 396 -4.15 16.00 24.86
CA PHE A 396 -2.79 15.58 25.23
C PHE A 396 -2.33 16.24 26.53
N GLU A 397 -2.60 17.53 26.72
CA GLU A 397 -2.21 18.29 27.91
C GLU A 397 -2.97 17.84 29.15
N ASP A 398 -4.31 17.85 29.08
CA ASP A 398 -5.17 17.70 30.25
C ASP A 398 -5.45 16.23 30.60
N CYS A 399 -5.45 15.33 29.62
CA CYS A 399 -5.89 13.94 29.82
C CYS A 399 -4.82 12.87 29.61
N LEU A 400 -3.69 13.19 28.96
CA LEU A 400 -2.62 12.21 28.69
C LEU A 400 -1.33 12.52 29.44
N LEU A 401 -0.72 13.67 29.15
CA LEU A 401 0.62 14.02 29.64
C LEU A 401 0.61 14.50 31.10
N SER A 402 -0.52 15.04 31.58
CA SER A 402 -0.79 15.35 32.99
C SER A 402 -0.89 14.09 33.86
N GLU A 403 -1.53 13.04 33.35
CA GLU A 403 -1.83 11.79 34.06
C GLU A 403 -0.63 10.82 34.11
N ILE A 404 0.41 11.07 33.32
CA ILE A 404 1.63 10.24 33.31
C ILE A 404 2.80 10.96 33.99
N GLU A 405 3.48 10.25 34.90
CA GLU A 405 4.72 10.73 35.52
C GLU A 405 5.95 10.44 34.65
N THR A 406 5.92 9.30 33.94
CA THR A 406 7.01 8.83 33.09
C THR A 406 6.86 9.34 31.65
N PRO A 407 7.96 9.77 30.98
CA PRO A 407 7.91 10.19 29.59
C PRO A 407 7.35 9.13 28.64
N LEU A 408 6.63 9.59 27.62
CA LEU A 408 5.96 8.79 26.60
C LEU A 408 6.72 8.86 25.28
N VAL A 409 7.11 7.69 24.77
CA VAL A 409 7.54 7.52 23.38
C VAL A 409 6.35 7.08 22.53
N LEU A 410 5.87 7.98 21.69
CA LEU A 410 4.81 7.73 20.70
C LEU A 410 5.43 7.47 19.34
N ALA A 411 5.30 6.25 18.84
CA ALA A 411 5.80 5.85 17.54
C ALA A 411 4.66 5.72 16.53
N LEU A 412 4.75 6.50 15.46
CA LEU A 412 3.80 6.57 14.36
C LEU A 412 4.38 5.82 13.16
N ASP A 413 3.73 4.71 12.80
CA ASP A 413 4.12 3.89 11.65
C ASP A 413 3.12 4.00 10.51
N GLU A 414 3.63 3.85 9.29
CA GLU A 414 2.84 3.89 8.05
C GLU A 414 2.00 5.16 7.90
N VAL A 415 2.56 6.29 8.36
CA VAL A 415 1.94 7.62 8.21
C VAL A 415 1.77 8.00 6.73
N ASP A 416 2.38 7.24 5.82
CA ASP A 416 2.15 7.27 4.38
C ASP A 416 0.67 7.21 3.98
N ARG A 417 -0.17 6.55 4.79
CA ARG A 417 -1.61 6.51 4.55
C ARG A 417 -2.27 7.89 4.70
N VAL A 418 -1.78 8.72 5.62
CA VAL A 418 -2.30 10.07 5.85
C VAL A 418 -2.04 10.95 4.63
N PHE A 419 -0.90 10.75 3.95
CA PHE A 419 -0.56 11.49 2.73
C PHE A 419 -1.67 11.41 1.67
N GLN A 420 -2.36 10.28 1.52
CA GLN A 420 -3.47 10.13 0.57
C GLN A 420 -4.59 11.17 0.74
N TYR A 421 -4.62 11.90 1.86
CA TYR A 421 -5.58 12.93 2.20
C TYR A 421 -4.86 14.28 2.45
N PRO A 422 -4.51 15.06 1.40
CA PRO A 422 -3.62 16.22 1.52
C PRO A 422 -4.02 17.25 2.59
N LYS A 423 -5.31 17.61 2.66
CA LYS A 423 -5.82 18.54 3.68
C LYS A 423 -5.63 18.03 5.11
N ILE A 424 -5.83 16.73 5.31
CA ILE A 424 -5.66 16.09 6.62
C ILE A 424 -4.17 15.98 6.94
N ALA A 425 -3.35 15.62 5.94
CA ALA A 425 -1.90 15.52 6.08
C ALA A 425 -1.29 16.85 6.51
N ASP A 426 -1.59 17.95 5.82
CA ASP A 426 -1.05 19.28 6.14
C ASP A 426 -1.33 19.66 7.61
N ASP A 427 -2.57 19.52 8.05
CA ASP A 427 -2.94 19.87 9.43
C ASP A 427 -2.41 18.88 10.48
N PHE A 428 -2.46 17.58 10.21
CA PHE A 428 -2.00 16.56 11.15
C PHE A 428 -0.48 16.62 11.36
N PHE A 429 0.28 16.77 10.28
CA PHE A 429 1.73 16.88 10.37
C PHE A 429 2.15 18.24 10.95
N GLY A 430 1.44 19.32 10.62
CA GLY A 430 1.61 20.61 11.28
C GLY A 430 1.42 20.55 12.79
N LEU A 431 0.43 19.77 13.26
CA LEU A 431 0.20 19.53 14.68
C LEU A 431 1.39 18.82 15.36
N LEU A 432 1.91 17.73 14.76
CA LEU A 432 3.07 17.03 15.31
C LEU A 432 4.31 17.92 15.39
N ARG A 433 4.49 18.80 14.41
CA ARG A 433 5.57 19.79 14.42
C ARG A 433 5.38 20.78 15.57
N ALA A 434 4.17 21.32 15.75
CA ALA A 434 3.87 22.27 16.81
C ALA A 434 4.21 21.66 18.19
N TRP A 435 3.78 20.42 18.46
CA TRP A 435 4.10 19.73 19.72
C TRP A 435 5.59 19.54 19.97
N TYR A 436 6.38 19.25 18.92
CA TYR A 436 7.83 19.20 19.03
C TYR A 436 8.44 20.57 19.37
N GLU A 437 7.92 21.65 18.78
CA GLU A 437 8.41 23.00 19.06
C GLU A 437 8.02 23.49 20.47
N GLU A 438 6.81 23.15 20.96
CA GLU A 438 6.36 23.45 22.33
C GLU A 438 7.31 22.88 23.40
N ALA A 439 7.87 21.69 23.17
CA ALA A 439 8.87 21.11 24.05
C ALA A 439 10.21 21.88 24.07
N GLY A 440 10.45 22.77 23.10
CA GLY A 440 11.69 23.56 22.97
C GLY A 440 11.59 25.03 23.40
N TYR A 441 10.38 25.59 23.55
CA TYR A 441 10.20 27.02 23.82
C TYR A 441 10.44 27.46 25.27
N GLY A 442 10.56 26.53 26.23
CA GLY A 442 10.83 26.87 27.64
C GLY A 442 9.71 27.66 28.33
N SER A 443 8.48 27.59 27.80
CA SER A 443 7.24 28.07 28.43
C SER A 443 6.87 27.20 29.64
N SER A 444 5.86 27.61 30.43
CA SER A 444 5.35 26.80 31.56
C SER A 444 4.88 25.41 31.12
N ASP A 445 4.30 25.32 29.92
CA ASP A 445 3.74 24.07 29.37
C ASP A 445 4.81 23.23 28.67
N SER A 446 6.01 23.79 28.45
CA SER A 446 7.16 23.11 27.84
C SER A 446 7.59 21.88 28.65
N GLN A 447 7.49 21.93 29.99
CA GLN A 447 7.79 20.79 30.87
C GLN A 447 6.87 19.59 30.62
N LEU A 448 5.63 19.85 30.19
CA LEU A 448 4.67 18.81 29.89
C LEU A 448 4.96 18.21 28.51
N TRP A 449 5.25 19.03 27.51
CA TRP A 449 5.61 18.59 26.16
C TRP A 449 6.99 17.90 26.09
N GLU A 450 7.92 18.24 26.99
CA GLU A 450 9.18 17.53 27.20
C GLU A 450 8.98 16.03 27.53
N LYS A 451 7.82 15.66 28.11
CA LYS A 451 7.47 14.25 28.36
C LYS A 451 7.14 13.48 27.09
N LEU A 452 6.73 14.16 26.02
CA LEU A 452 6.38 13.51 24.74
C LEU A 452 7.62 13.37 23.86
N ARG A 453 7.84 12.17 23.34
CA ARG A 453 8.91 11.84 22.40
C ARG A 453 8.30 11.18 21.18
N LEU A 454 8.60 11.68 20.00
CA LEU A 454 7.97 11.26 18.76
C LEU A 454 8.93 10.43 17.91
N ILE A 455 8.43 9.32 17.37
CA ILE A 455 9.10 8.59 16.29
C ILE A 455 8.14 8.57 15.11
N VAL A 456 8.52 9.12 13.96
CA VAL A 456 7.69 9.16 12.76
C VAL A 456 8.35 8.33 11.67
N VAL A 457 7.70 7.24 11.27
CA VAL A 457 8.16 6.32 10.24
C VAL A 457 7.35 6.53 8.96
N HIS A 458 8.04 6.85 7.86
CA HIS A 458 7.40 7.02 6.55
C HIS A 458 8.24 6.41 5.43
N SER A 459 7.57 6.04 4.35
CA SER A 459 8.16 5.63 3.10
C SER A 459 8.52 6.84 2.26
N THR A 460 9.61 6.73 1.49
CA THR A 460 9.92 7.74 0.47
C THR A 460 9.02 7.59 -0.77
N GLU A 461 8.32 6.47 -0.93
CA GLU A 461 7.59 6.13 -2.17
C GLU A 461 6.36 7.01 -2.43
N VAL A 462 5.70 7.54 -1.39
CA VAL A 462 4.49 8.37 -1.53
C VAL A 462 4.91 9.84 -1.51
N TYR A 463 5.01 10.45 -2.70
CA TYR A 463 5.41 11.85 -2.83
C TYR A 463 4.22 12.80 -2.73
N ILE A 464 4.21 13.64 -1.70
CA ILE A 464 3.31 14.78 -1.59
C ILE A 464 4.10 16.04 -1.26
N PRO A 465 3.91 17.13 -2.03
CA PRO A 465 4.45 18.41 -1.65
C PRO A 465 3.69 18.92 -0.41
N LEU A 466 4.24 18.65 0.78
CA LEU A 466 3.82 19.32 2.01
C LEU A 466 4.49 20.69 2.08
N ASP A 467 3.82 21.69 2.66
CA ASP A 467 4.45 22.99 2.90
C ASP A 467 5.70 22.81 3.78
N VAL A 468 6.83 23.27 3.26
CA VAL A 468 8.16 23.19 3.89
C VAL A 468 8.13 23.77 5.31
N ASN A 469 7.29 24.77 5.57
CA ASN A 469 7.21 25.44 6.87
C ASN A 469 6.25 24.79 7.85
N GLN A 470 5.36 23.90 7.39
CA GLN A 470 4.35 23.23 8.23
C GLN A 470 4.65 21.75 8.46
N SER A 471 5.75 21.25 7.91
CA SER A 471 6.06 19.82 7.97
C SER A 471 6.99 19.46 9.14
N PRO A 472 6.69 18.40 9.91
CA PRO A 472 7.59 17.84 10.91
C PRO A 472 8.78 17.16 10.20
N PHE A 473 8.71 16.92 8.88
CA PHE A 473 9.79 16.33 8.08
C PHE A 473 10.99 17.27 7.85
N ASN A 474 10.99 18.46 8.46
CA ASN A 474 12.13 19.38 8.44
C ASN A 474 12.73 19.65 9.84
N VAL A 475 12.23 19.00 10.90
CA VAL A 475 12.71 19.16 12.29
C VAL A 475 13.10 17.83 12.92
N GLY A 476 13.74 17.84 14.09
CA GLY A 476 14.20 16.63 14.77
C GLY A 476 15.30 15.86 14.02
N LEU A 477 15.64 14.67 14.49
CA LEU A 477 16.71 13.83 13.94
C LEU A 477 16.25 13.05 12.69
N PRO A 478 16.80 13.34 11.49
CA PRO A 478 16.52 12.54 10.30
C PRO A 478 17.39 11.27 10.26
N ILE A 479 16.74 10.12 10.13
CA ILE A 479 17.36 8.81 9.94
C ILE A 479 16.92 8.27 8.58
N GLU A 480 17.85 8.27 7.63
CA GLU A 480 17.66 7.67 6.32
C GLU A 480 18.32 6.29 6.31
N LEU A 481 17.52 5.22 6.20
CA LEU A 481 18.09 3.87 6.21
C LEU A 481 18.76 3.56 4.88
N SER A 482 20.05 3.25 4.97
CA SER A 482 20.83 2.73 3.85
C SER A 482 20.67 1.22 3.69
N GLU A 483 21.17 0.75 2.55
CA GLU A 483 21.39 -0.66 2.27
C GLU A 483 22.44 -1.27 3.21
N PHE A 484 22.47 -2.60 3.27
CA PHE A 484 23.50 -3.35 3.97
C PHE A 484 24.84 -3.31 3.24
N SER A 485 25.91 -3.17 4.01
CA SER A 485 27.28 -3.36 3.52
C SER A 485 27.58 -4.83 3.24
N ALA A 486 28.64 -5.11 2.50
CA ALA A 486 29.11 -6.49 2.25
C ALA A 486 29.40 -7.26 3.54
N ALA A 487 29.92 -6.59 4.57
CA ALA A 487 30.14 -7.20 5.88
C ALA A 487 28.81 -7.61 6.55
N GLN A 488 27.76 -6.80 6.42
CA GLN A 488 26.43 -7.10 6.95
C GLN A 488 25.73 -8.22 6.18
N VAL A 489 25.88 -8.26 4.85
CA VAL A 489 25.35 -9.36 4.03
C VAL A 489 26.07 -10.69 4.35
N HIS A 490 27.39 -10.64 4.56
CA HIS A 490 28.18 -11.79 5.00
C HIS A 490 27.77 -12.26 6.41
N ASP A 491 27.53 -11.35 7.35
CA ASP A 491 26.99 -11.71 8.67
C ASP A 491 25.61 -12.39 8.55
N LEU A 492 24.73 -11.89 7.68
CA LEU A 492 23.45 -12.53 7.40
C LEU A 492 23.59 -13.93 6.79
N SER A 493 24.51 -14.15 5.85
CA SER A 493 24.70 -15.48 5.26
C SER A 493 25.11 -16.49 6.33
N LEU A 494 26.01 -16.12 7.23
CA LEU A 494 26.39 -16.96 8.37
C LEU A 494 25.21 -17.27 9.30
N ARG A 495 24.36 -16.27 9.61
CA ARG A 495 23.14 -16.47 10.42
C ARG A 495 22.13 -17.40 9.75
N HIS A 496 22.13 -17.45 8.42
CA HIS A 496 21.35 -18.40 7.61
C HIS A 496 22.00 -19.78 7.47
N GLY A 497 23.14 -20.03 8.14
CA GLY A 497 23.86 -21.30 8.06
C GLY A 497 24.67 -21.49 6.77
N LEU A 498 24.87 -20.42 5.99
CA LEU A 498 25.60 -20.44 4.73
C LEU A 498 27.04 -19.99 4.96
N ASN A 499 28.00 -20.84 4.62
CA ASN A 499 29.43 -20.53 4.74
C ASN A 499 29.96 -19.86 3.46
N TRP A 500 29.40 -18.70 3.13
CA TRP A 500 29.74 -17.97 1.92
C TRP A 500 31.07 -17.24 2.02
N SER A 501 31.79 -17.24 0.90
CA SER A 501 32.96 -16.41 0.65
C SER A 501 32.57 -14.99 0.25
N SER A 502 33.53 -14.04 0.29
CA SER A 502 33.34 -12.68 -0.21
C SER A 502 32.85 -12.64 -1.65
N ARG A 503 33.23 -13.62 -2.47
CA ARG A 503 32.80 -13.73 -3.87
C ARG A 503 31.29 -13.97 -4.00
N GLU A 504 30.72 -14.88 -3.22
CA GLU A 504 29.28 -15.18 -3.27
C GLU A 504 28.46 -13.98 -2.79
N VAL A 505 28.96 -13.29 -1.75
CA VAL A 505 28.38 -12.04 -1.25
C VAL A 505 28.41 -10.96 -2.34
N GLU A 506 29.55 -10.76 -3.01
CA GLU A 506 29.69 -9.80 -4.11
C GLU A 506 28.76 -10.14 -5.28
N GLN A 507 28.63 -11.42 -5.65
CA GLN A 507 27.72 -11.86 -6.71
C GLN A 507 26.26 -11.56 -6.40
N LEU A 508 25.81 -11.83 -5.16
CA LEU A 508 24.46 -11.48 -4.73
C LEU A 508 24.26 -9.96 -4.71
N MET A 509 25.20 -9.23 -4.12
CA MET A 509 25.11 -7.77 -4.00
C MET A 509 25.18 -7.07 -5.36
N GLN A 510 25.87 -7.64 -6.36
CA GLN A 510 25.82 -7.10 -7.71
C GLN A 510 24.40 -7.18 -8.29
N MET A 511 23.65 -8.25 -7.97
CA MET A 511 22.29 -8.44 -8.44
C MET A 511 21.28 -7.55 -7.69
N VAL A 512 21.30 -7.56 -6.35
CA VAL A 512 20.23 -6.94 -5.52
C VAL A 512 20.72 -5.86 -4.54
N GLY A 513 21.98 -5.46 -4.65
CA GLY A 513 22.64 -4.55 -3.72
C GLY A 513 22.66 -5.08 -2.30
N GLY A 514 22.64 -4.16 -1.34
CA GLY A 514 22.45 -4.48 0.07
C GLY A 514 20.99 -4.41 0.51
N HIS A 515 20.03 -4.57 -0.41
CA HIS A 515 18.62 -4.39 -0.07
C HIS A 515 18.16 -5.40 0.99
N PRO A 516 17.77 -4.98 2.21
CA PRO A 516 17.56 -5.88 3.34
C PRO A 516 16.59 -7.03 3.08
N TYR A 517 15.44 -6.73 2.47
CA TYR A 517 14.44 -7.73 2.12
C TYR A 517 14.89 -8.67 1.00
N LEU A 518 15.35 -8.16 -0.14
CA LEU A 518 15.81 -8.99 -1.27
C LEU A 518 16.97 -9.92 -0.85
N VAL A 519 17.94 -9.41 -0.08
CA VAL A 519 19.03 -10.23 0.48
C VAL A 519 18.47 -11.35 1.36
N ARG A 520 17.54 -11.05 2.27
CA ARG A 520 16.92 -12.05 3.14
C ARG A 520 16.11 -13.10 2.37
N VAL A 521 15.38 -12.70 1.31
CA VAL A 521 14.69 -13.63 0.39
C VAL A 521 15.68 -14.58 -0.27
N ALA A 522 16.80 -14.06 -0.78
CA ALA A 522 17.84 -14.88 -1.39
C ALA A 522 18.40 -15.92 -0.42
N LEU A 523 18.85 -15.45 0.75
CA LEU A 523 19.48 -16.30 1.76
C LEU A 523 18.51 -17.33 2.32
N TYR A 524 17.23 -16.97 2.50
CA TYR A 524 16.19 -17.90 2.94
C TYR A 524 16.02 -19.08 1.96
N HIS A 525 15.81 -18.81 0.67
CA HIS A 525 15.59 -19.88 -0.31
C HIS A 525 16.82 -20.75 -0.54
N ILE A 526 18.02 -20.15 -0.46
CA ILE A 526 19.27 -20.91 -0.59
C ILE A 526 19.54 -21.76 0.65
N ALA A 527 19.31 -21.22 1.87
CA ALA A 527 19.45 -21.97 3.11
C ALA A 527 18.48 -23.16 3.20
N GLN A 528 17.28 -23.02 2.63
CA GLN A 528 16.30 -24.09 2.50
C GLN A 528 16.65 -25.14 1.43
N GLN A 529 17.80 -25.04 0.76
CA GLN A 529 18.26 -25.91 -0.33
C GLN A 529 17.29 -25.98 -1.52
N GLN A 530 16.41 -24.98 -1.67
CA GLN A 530 15.45 -24.91 -2.77
C GLN A 530 16.10 -24.38 -4.05
N LEU A 531 17.14 -23.53 -3.91
CA LEU A 531 17.82 -22.86 -5.00
C LEU A 531 19.34 -22.79 -4.73
N THR A 532 20.14 -22.87 -5.79
CA THR A 532 21.55 -22.50 -5.75
C THR A 532 21.71 -21.00 -6.06
N LEU A 533 22.83 -20.39 -5.65
CA LEU A 533 23.11 -18.99 -5.97
C LEU A 533 23.09 -18.75 -7.49
N ASP A 534 23.73 -19.63 -8.27
CA ASP A 534 23.75 -19.51 -9.74
C ASP A 534 22.34 -19.53 -10.33
N LYS A 535 21.48 -20.45 -9.88
CA LYS A 535 20.10 -20.53 -10.39
C LYS A 535 19.26 -19.35 -9.94
N LEU A 536 19.48 -18.86 -8.73
CA LEU A 536 18.84 -17.65 -8.23
C LEU A 536 19.24 -16.44 -9.08
N LEU A 537 20.53 -16.25 -9.39
CA LEU A 537 20.99 -15.13 -10.22
C LEU A 537 20.47 -15.19 -11.66
N GLU A 538 20.31 -16.40 -12.21
CA GLU A 538 19.72 -16.62 -13.53
C GLU A 538 18.23 -16.23 -13.56
N THR A 539 17.47 -16.66 -12.56
CA THR A 539 16.00 -16.48 -12.51
C THR A 539 15.56 -15.19 -11.83
N ALA A 540 16.43 -14.52 -11.07
CA ALA A 540 16.14 -13.30 -10.31
C ALA A 540 15.43 -12.21 -11.12
N PRO A 541 15.88 -11.83 -12.33
CA PRO A 541 15.24 -10.78 -13.12
C PRO A 541 14.09 -11.34 -13.99
N THR A 542 13.37 -12.35 -13.52
CA THR A 542 12.25 -12.98 -14.26
C THR A 542 11.02 -13.11 -13.37
N GLU A 543 9.86 -13.32 -14.00
CA GLU A 543 8.58 -13.55 -13.29
C GLU A 543 8.57 -14.84 -12.47
N ALA A 544 9.35 -15.83 -12.88
CA ALA A 544 9.49 -17.09 -12.17
C ALA A 544 10.51 -17.01 -11.01
N GLY A 545 11.23 -15.88 -10.89
CA GLY A 545 12.21 -15.66 -9.85
C GLY A 545 11.59 -15.34 -8.51
N VAL A 546 12.37 -15.53 -7.44
CA VAL A 546 11.96 -15.25 -6.05
C VAL A 546 11.62 -13.78 -5.77
N TYR A 547 11.97 -12.88 -6.69
CA TYR A 547 11.69 -11.44 -6.59
C TYR A 547 10.50 -10.99 -7.45
N GLY A 548 9.76 -11.91 -8.07
CA GLY A 548 8.67 -11.59 -9.01
C GLY A 548 7.63 -10.62 -8.42
N ASP A 549 7.20 -10.81 -7.18
CA ASP A 549 6.25 -9.92 -6.50
C ASP A 549 6.77 -8.48 -6.37
N HIS A 550 7.99 -8.33 -5.89
CA HIS A 550 8.66 -7.03 -5.74
C HIS A 550 8.78 -6.30 -7.09
N LEU A 551 9.22 -7.03 -8.11
CA LEU A 551 9.41 -6.52 -9.46
C LEU A 551 8.08 -6.12 -10.11
N ARG A 552 7.04 -6.95 -9.96
CA ARG A 552 5.70 -6.65 -10.49
C ARG A 552 5.06 -5.46 -9.81
N ARG A 553 5.22 -5.28 -8.50
CA ARG A 553 4.76 -4.07 -7.79
C ARG A 553 5.41 -2.81 -8.38
N HIS A 554 6.72 -2.81 -8.58
CA HIS A 554 7.41 -1.68 -9.19
C HIS A 554 6.96 -1.45 -10.65
N LEU A 555 6.77 -2.52 -11.43
CA LEU A 555 6.22 -2.43 -12.78
C LEU A 555 4.82 -1.81 -12.78
N TRP A 556 3.98 -2.21 -11.84
CA TRP A 556 2.65 -1.64 -11.64
C TRP A 556 2.75 -0.13 -11.40
N ASN A 557 3.54 0.28 -10.41
CA ASN A 557 3.72 1.68 -10.06
C ASN A 557 4.23 2.51 -11.24
N LEU A 558 5.21 2.00 -12.00
CA LEU A 558 5.76 2.70 -13.16
C LEU A 558 4.72 2.87 -14.27
N GLN A 559 3.91 1.86 -14.56
CA GLN A 559 2.90 1.95 -15.61
C GLN A 559 1.74 2.89 -15.25
N ASN A 560 1.41 3.03 -13.97
CA ASN A 560 0.47 4.07 -13.51
C ASN A 560 1.03 5.50 -13.68
N HIS A 561 2.33 5.65 -13.90
CA HIS A 561 3.02 6.94 -14.08
C HIS A 561 3.91 6.94 -15.34
N PRO A 562 3.34 7.14 -16.55
CA PRO A 562 4.05 6.99 -17.82
C PRO A 562 5.33 7.82 -17.96
N ASP A 563 5.35 9.03 -17.39
CA ASP A 563 6.52 9.90 -17.39
C ASP A 563 7.67 9.29 -16.57
N LEU A 564 7.37 8.65 -15.44
CA LEU A 564 8.35 7.93 -14.63
C LEU A 564 8.82 6.65 -15.33
N ALA A 565 7.92 5.90 -15.97
CA ALA A 565 8.29 4.74 -16.76
C ALA A 565 9.27 5.12 -17.89
N THR A 566 8.96 6.16 -18.66
CA THR A 566 9.81 6.65 -19.75
C THR A 566 11.17 7.13 -19.23
N ALA A 567 11.19 7.84 -18.11
CA ALA A 567 12.44 8.29 -17.49
C ALA A 567 13.28 7.10 -17.01
N PHE A 568 12.67 6.12 -16.34
CA PHE A 568 13.36 4.95 -15.83
C PHE A 568 13.84 4.03 -16.96
N GLN A 569 13.09 3.93 -18.06
CA GLN A 569 13.51 3.23 -19.27
C GLN A 569 14.89 3.72 -19.73
N ARG A 570 15.08 5.04 -19.84
CA ARG A 570 16.36 5.63 -20.23
C ARG A 570 17.49 5.16 -19.33
N VAL A 571 17.24 5.02 -18.03
CA VAL A 571 18.23 4.57 -17.03
C VAL A 571 18.57 3.09 -17.19
N VAL A 572 17.60 2.22 -17.45
CA VAL A 572 17.85 0.75 -17.53
C VAL A 572 18.41 0.30 -18.89
N THR A 573 18.27 1.12 -19.93
CA THR A 573 18.80 0.83 -21.28
C THR A 573 20.29 1.10 -21.44
N THR A 574 20.90 1.86 -20.54
CA THR A 574 22.34 2.14 -20.55
C THR A 574 23.01 1.64 -19.27
N ASP A 575 24.33 1.43 -19.33
CA ASP A 575 25.17 1.18 -18.17
C ASP A 575 25.80 2.48 -17.63
N GLU A 576 25.70 3.58 -18.39
CA GLU A 576 26.24 4.89 -18.01
C GLU A 576 25.22 5.71 -17.20
N PRO A 577 25.66 6.62 -16.31
CA PRO A 577 24.78 7.56 -15.64
C PRO A 577 23.96 8.41 -16.62
N VAL A 578 22.70 8.65 -16.28
CA VAL A 578 21.75 9.40 -17.11
C VAL A 578 21.27 10.65 -16.41
N GLU A 579 21.37 11.79 -17.08
CA GLU A 579 20.72 13.01 -16.62
C GLU A 579 19.21 12.97 -16.89
N LEU A 580 18.43 13.14 -15.81
CA LEU A 580 16.97 13.24 -15.82
C LEU A 580 16.54 14.58 -15.24
N ALA A 581 15.33 15.02 -15.59
CA ALA A 581 14.70 16.15 -14.92
C ALA A 581 14.63 15.89 -13.40
N SER A 582 15.00 16.89 -12.59
CA SER A 582 15.22 16.73 -11.15
C SER A 582 14.05 16.07 -10.41
N MET A 583 12.80 16.42 -10.77
CA MET A 583 11.61 15.83 -10.17
C MET A 583 11.45 14.33 -10.51
N LEU A 584 11.82 13.91 -11.73
CA LEU A 584 11.76 12.52 -12.14
C LEU A 584 12.88 11.71 -11.48
N ALA A 585 14.10 12.24 -11.46
CA ALA A 585 15.23 11.64 -10.74
C ALA A 585 14.89 11.42 -9.26
N PHE A 586 14.35 12.46 -8.60
CA PHE A 586 13.94 12.40 -7.20
C PHE A 586 12.84 11.35 -6.96
N LYS A 587 11.79 11.31 -7.79
CA LYS A 587 10.71 10.32 -7.66
C LYS A 587 11.21 8.89 -7.83
N LEU A 588 12.04 8.63 -8.85
CA LEU A 588 12.61 7.30 -9.08
C LEU A 588 13.55 6.89 -7.94
N HIS A 589 14.33 7.82 -7.40
CA HIS A 589 15.20 7.58 -6.26
C HIS A 589 14.37 7.25 -5.00
N SER A 590 13.28 7.98 -4.81
CA SER A 590 12.34 7.79 -3.70
C SER A 590 11.57 6.48 -3.78
N LEU A 591 11.30 5.98 -5.00
CA LEU A 591 10.81 4.63 -5.26
C LEU A 591 11.85 3.54 -5.00
N GLY A 592 13.12 3.92 -4.79
CA GLY A 592 14.22 3.00 -4.60
C GLY A 592 14.66 2.25 -5.86
N LEU A 593 14.36 2.81 -7.05
CA LEU A 593 14.70 2.21 -8.35
C LEU A 593 16.05 2.72 -8.90
N VAL A 594 16.45 3.93 -8.53
CA VAL A 594 17.71 4.55 -8.98
C VAL A 594 18.54 5.09 -7.83
N GLU A 595 19.84 5.19 -8.07
CA GLU A 595 20.79 5.87 -7.20
C GLU A 595 21.25 7.18 -7.86
N LEU A 596 21.43 8.22 -7.05
CA LEU A 596 21.90 9.52 -7.52
C LEU A 596 23.43 9.53 -7.56
N MET A 597 24.00 9.87 -8.71
CA MET A 597 25.44 10.08 -8.92
C MET A 597 25.66 11.52 -9.40
N GLY A 598 25.93 12.44 -8.47
CA GLY A 598 25.97 13.86 -8.79
C GLY A 598 24.61 14.35 -9.30
N ASN A 599 24.55 14.86 -10.53
CA ASN A 599 23.31 15.29 -11.20
C ASN A 599 22.68 14.20 -12.09
N GLU A 600 23.32 13.05 -12.17
CA GLU A 600 22.89 11.91 -12.99
C GLU A 600 22.32 10.81 -12.10
N VAL A 601 21.66 9.83 -12.72
CA VAL A 601 21.13 8.64 -12.05
C VAL A 601 21.60 7.36 -12.73
N ILE A 602 21.79 6.32 -11.94
CA ILE A 602 22.02 4.95 -12.41
C ILE A 602 20.94 4.01 -11.85
N SER A 603 20.72 2.88 -12.52
CA SER A 603 19.85 1.83 -11.98
C SER A 603 20.44 1.37 -10.65
N ARG A 604 19.63 1.36 -9.58
CA ARG A 604 20.12 1.04 -8.24
C ARG A 604 20.66 -0.39 -8.16
N PHE A 605 19.99 -1.34 -8.82
CA PHE A 605 20.40 -2.75 -8.86
C PHE A 605 20.45 -3.28 -10.29
N GLN A 606 21.33 -4.26 -10.53
CA GLN A 606 21.35 -5.00 -11.79
C GLN A 606 20.06 -5.80 -12.01
N LEU A 607 19.42 -6.24 -10.92
CA LEU A 607 18.09 -6.86 -10.94
C LEU A 607 17.08 -5.99 -11.70
N TYR A 608 17.00 -4.70 -11.36
CA TYR A 608 16.08 -3.78 -12.01
C TYR A 608 16.47 -3.53 -13.45
N GLN A 609 17.75 -3.30 -13.70
CA GLN A 609 18.26 -3.06 -15.04
C GLN A 609 17.88 -4.21 -15.98
N ARG A 610 18.09 -5.47 -15.57
CA ARG A 610 17.77 -6.66 -16.37
C ARG A 610 16.27 -6.87 -16.54
N TYR A 611 15.49 -6.74 -15.47
CA TYR A 611 14.05 -7.00 -15.53
C TYR A 611 13.29 -5.94 -16.34
N PHE A 612 13.60 -4.66 -16.13
CA PHE A 612 12.81 -3.55 -16.70
C PHE A 612 13.23 -3.16 -18.11
N ARG A 613 14.46 -3.47 -18.55
CA ARG A 613 14.99 -3.12 -19.88
C ARG A 613 14.05 -3.52 -21.02
N ASP A 614 13.49 -4.73 -20.95
CA ASP A 614 12.64 -5.27 -22.01
C ASP A 614 11.13 -5.09 -21.75
N ARG A 615 10.75 -4.65 -20.54
CA ARG A 615 9.35 -4.67 -20.07
C ARG A 615 8.67 -3.31 -20.02
N ILE A 616 9.44 -2.23 -20.00
CA ILE A 616 8.89 -0.87 -20.10
C ILE A 616 8.61 -0.50 -21.58
N LEU A 617 9.14 -1.28 -22.53
CA LEU A 617 9.10 -1.01 -23.97
C LEU A 617 7.72 -1.09 -24.64
N ASN A 618 6.70 -1.67 -23.99
CA ASN A 618 5.40 -1.93 -24.61
C ASN A 618 4.29 -1.12 -23.95
#